data_AF-A0AAU5XCZ5-F1
#
_entry.id   AF-A0AAU5XCZ5-F1
#
_cell.length_a   1.000
_cell.length_b   1.000
_cell.length_c   1.000
_cell.angle_alpha   90.00
_cell.angle_beta   90.00
_cell.angle_gamma   90.00
#
_symmetry.space_group_name_H-M   'P 1'
#
loop_
_entity.id
_entity.type
_entity.pdbx_description
1 polymer ?
#
loop_
_entity_poly.entity_id
_entity_poly.type
_entity_poly.pdbx_seq_one_letter_code
_entity_poly.pdbx_strand_id
1 'polypeptide(L)'
;MFHGDRLVAYRDDGPVSHLLGRLSGGQLPPLLPLLVAGIVTGILLIAGVNGQDSPAIFAPVLALLLCGPASTHPHSGRLDWLVPPIMRAIEYGYLATLCFAHDVSKPLTYAFIGILAYHHYDTVYRTRQRLWPAKWVFRAGLGWDGRLLIAAVATLVGVLPIVIAVLAVYLGLLFGIESVYTWTRTGTGKGVMVDLENEGDTTGGTSAQQQEEEAAAEQAEAKQAEEAVR
;
A
#
# COMPACT_ATOMS: atom_id res chain seq x y z
N MET A 1 -3.50 14.28 6.23
CA MET A 1 -2.03 14.17 6.38
C MET A 1 -1.68 12.71 6.66
N PHE A 2 -1.04 12.01 5.72
CA PHE A 2 -0.70 10.59 5.89
C PHE A 2 0.45 10.45 6.88
N HIS A 3 0.34 9.53 7.84
CA HIS A 3 1.44 9.21 8.76
C HIS A 3 2.44 8.31 8.02
N GLY A 4 3.72 8.71 7.96
CA GLY A 4 4.78 8.01 7.21
C GLY A 4 4.90 6.52 7.55
N ASP A 5 4.63 6.14 8.80
CA ASP A 5 4.65 4.74 9.28
C ASP A 5 3.70 3.81 8.49
N ARG A 6 2.60 4.34 7.96
CA ARG A 6 1.66 3.55 7.14
C ARG A 6 2.23 3.23 5.77
N LEU A 7 3.02 4.13 5.19
CA LEU A 7 3.59 3.95 3.85
C LEU A 7 4.70 2.91 3.84
N VAL A 8 5.50 2.84 4.92
CA VAL A 8 6.52 1.79 5.11
C VAL A 8 5.86 0.41 5.11
N ALA A 9 4.74 0.24 5.82
CA ALA A 9 4.01 -1.02 5.84
C ALA A 9 3.45 -1.41 4.47
N TYR A 10 3.09 -0.43 3.63
CA TYR A 10 2.56 -0.70 2.29
C TYR A 10 3.64 -1.00 1.25
N ARG A 11 4.91 -0.70 1.50
CA ARG A 11 5.99 -1.00 0.55
C ARG A 11 6.26 -2.51 0.45
N ASP A 12 5.96 -3.24 1.52
CA ASP A 12 6.17 -4.68 1.67
C ASP A 12 7.62 -5.10 1.38
N ASP A 13 8.57 -4.44 2.05
CA ASP A 13 9.99 -4.69 1.89
C ASP A 13 10.43 -6.02 2.50
N GLY A 14 11.16 -6.79 1.70
CA GLY A 14 11.83 -8.00 2.11
C GLY A 14 13.18 -7.75 2.77
N PRO A 15 13.87 -8.84 3.17
CA PRO A 15 15.13 -8.77 3.89
C PRO A 15 16.24 -8.04 3.14
N VAL A 16 16.30 -8.16 1.80
CA VAL A 16 17.38 -7.56 1.01
C VAL A 16 17.17 -6.06 0.89
N SER A 17 15.93 -5.63 0.64
CA SER A 17 15.55 -4.21 0.65
C SER A 17 15.89 -3.55 2.00
N HIS A 18 15.58 -4.21 3.11
CA HIS A 18 15.91 -3.71 4.44
C HIS A 18 17.43 -3.65 4.70
N LEU A 19 18.20 -4.63 4.23
CA LEU A 19 19.66 -4.60 4.34
C LEU A 19 20.24 -3.40 3.58
N LEU A 20 19.80 -3.18 2.35
CA LEU A 20 20.24 -2.06 1.52
C LEU A 20 19.87 -0.69 2.12
N GLY A 21 18.67 -0.55 2.69
CA GLY A 21 18.28 0.69 3.38
C GLY A 21 19.10 0.95 4.64
N ARG A 22 19.45 -0.09 5.40
CA ARG A 22 20.36 0.05 6.56
C ARG A 22 21.74 0.52 6.15
N LEU A 23 22.24 0.10 4.98
CA LEU A 23 23.53 0.53 4.45
C LEU A 23 23.50 2.00 3.96
N SER A 24 22.39 2.45 3.39
CA SER A 24 22.23 3.83 2.90
C SER A 24 21.82 4.85 3.97
N GLY A 25 21.43 4.38 5.15
CA GLY A 25 20.94 5.23 6.25
C GLY A 25 19.61 5.92 5.96
N GLY A 26 18.85 5.48 4.93
CA GLY A 26 17.55 6.06 4.58
C GLY A 26 17.59 7.51 4.09
N GLN A 27 18.74 7.98 3.60
CA GLN A 27 18.95 9.37 3.16
C GLN A 27 18.43 9.64 1.73
N LEU A 28 18.09 8.59 0.99
CA LEU A 28 17.71 8.71 -0.43
C LEU A 28 16.21 8.96 -0.59
N PRO A 29 15.81 9.97 -1.38
CA PRO A 29 14.41 10.20 -1.68
C PRO A 29 13.85 9.01 -2.48
N PRO A 30 12.71 8.44 -2.07
CA PRO A 30 12.25 7.13 -2.57
C PRO A 30 11.64 7.17 -3.97
N LEU A 31 11.07 8.31 -4.38
CA LEU A 31 10.19 8.36 -5.56
C LEU A 31 10.96 8.29 -6.89
N LEU A 32 12.03 9.09 -7.04
CA LEU A 32 12.78 9.15 -8.30
C LEU A 32 13.42 7.81 -8.66
N PRO A 33 14.16 7.13 -7.75
CA PRO A 33 14.71 5.80 -8.05
C PRO A 33 13.64 4.78 -8.39
N LEU A 34 12.46 4.87 -7.75
CA LEU A 34 11.34 3.98 -8.02
C LEU A 34 10.72 4.21 -9.40
N LEU A 35 10.58 5.46 -9.84
CA LEU A 35 10.10 5.77 -11.18
C LEU A 35 11.07 5.24 -12.25
N VAL A 36 12.38 5.42 -12.03
CA VAL A 36 13.41 4.88 -12.91
C VAL A 36 13.34 3.34 -12.94
N ALA A 37 13.20 2.70 -11.78
CA ALA A 37 13.04 1.25 -11.69
C ALA A 37 11.81 0.76 -12.47
N GLY A 38 10.69 1.46 -12.37
CA GLY A 38 9.47 1.13 -13.10
C GLY A 38 9.61 1.29 -14.61
N ILE A 39 10.23 2.38 -15.08
CA ILE A 39 10.50 2.61 -16.49
C ILE A 39 11.44 1.53 -17.05
N VAL A 40 12.55 1.27 -16.37
CA VAL A 40 13.54 0.26 -16.82
C VAL A 40 12.90 -1.13 -16.84
N THR A 41 12.13 -1.49 -15.80
CA THR A 41 11.40 -2.76 -15.78
C THR A 41 10.41 -2.85 -16.94
N GLY A 42 9.62 -1.80 -17.18
CA GLY A 42 8.67 -1.74 -18.29
C GLY A 42 9.35 -1.91 -19.65
N ILE A 43 10.47 -1.21 -19.88
CA ILE A 43 11.26 -1.33 -21.12
C ILE A 43 11.76 -2.76 -21.30
N LEU A 44 12.31 -3.38 -20.25
CA LEU A 44 12.80 -4.76 -20.31
C LEU A 44 11.68 -5.75 -20.62
N LEU A 45 10.50 -5.58 -20.02
CA LEU A 45 9.34 -6.44 -20.28
C LEU A 45 8.81 -6.26 -21.71
N ILE A 46 8.79 -5.03 -22.24
CA ILE A 46 8.38 -4.73 -23.62
C ILE A 46 9.38 -5.27 -24.64
N ALA A 47 10.68 -5.18 -24.35
CA ALA A 47 11.75 -5.71 -25.19
C ALA A 47 11.65 -7.23 -25.38
N GLY A 48 11.01 -7.92 -24.42
CA GLY A 48 10.58 -9.30 -24.56
C GLY A 48 11.09 -10.19 -23.45
N VAL A 49 10.25 -11.15 -23.06
CA VAL A 49 10.51 -12.09 -21.94
C VAL A 49 10.65 -13.52 -22.47
N ASN A 50 11.15 -13.65 -23.70
CA ASN A 50 11.22 -14.94 -24.37
C ASN A 50 12.48 -15.69 -23.93
N GLY A 51 12.29 -16.86 -23.34
CA GLY A 51 13.38 -17.77 -23.01
C GLY A 51 14.22 -17.35 -21.79
N GLN A 52 15.19 -18.21 -21.44
CA GLN A 52 16.01 -18.08 -20.23
C GLN A 52 17.11 -17.02 -20.35
N ASP A 53 17.39 -16.53 -21.56
CA ASP A 53 18.42 -15.52 -21.83
C ASP A 53 17.84 -14.09 -21.86
N SER A 54 16.55 -13.93 -21.56
CA SER A 54 15.91 -12.62 -21.61
C SER A 54 16.53 -11.66 -20.59
N PRO A 55 16.92 -10.44 -20.98
CA PRO A 55 17.44 -9.45 -20.05
C PRO A 55 16.39 -9.01 -19.02
N ALA A 56 15.10 -9.25 -19.28
CA ALA A 56 14.03 -8.96 -18.35
C ALA A 56 14.15 -9.73 -17.03
N ILE A 57 14.81 -10.89 -17.03
CA ILE A 57 15.05 -11.69 -15.83
C ILE A 57 15.84 -10.89 -14.78
N PHE A 58 16.69 -9.94 -15.19
CA PHE A 58 17.48 -9.11 -14.28
C PHE A 58 16.74 -7.87 -13.75
N ALA A 59 15.52 -7.60 -14.22
CA ALA A 59 14.74 -6.43 -13.76
C ALA A 59 14.55 -6.37 -12.23
N PRO A 60 14.31 -7.48 -11.50
CA PRO A 60 14.23 -7.46 -10.04
C PRO A 60 15.51 -6.99 -9.36
N VAL A 61 16.68 -7.34 -9.90
CA VAL A 61 17.98 -6.91 -9.35
C VAL A 61 18.12 -5.40 -9.52
N LEU A 62 17.79 -4.87 -10.70
CA LEU A 62 17.84 -3.43 -10.95
C LEU A 62 16.84 -2.67 -10.07
N ALA A 63 15.60 -3.17 -9.98
CA ALA A 63 14.58 -2.59 -9.10
C ALA A 63 15.03 -2.60 -7.64
N LEU A 64 15.63 -3.70 -7.16
CA LEU A 64 16.15 -3.82 -5.80
C LEU A 64 17.31 -2.85 -5.54
N LEU A 65 18.24 -2.70 -6.48
CA LEU A 65 19.36 -1.77 -6.34
C LEU A 65 18.90 -0.30 -6.33
N LEU A 66 17.88 0.04 -7.12
CA LEU A 66 17.33 1.39 -7.18
C LEU A 66 16.43 1.71 -5.97
N CYS A 67 15.55 0.78 -5.59
CA CYS A 67 14.51 1.02 -4.59
C CYS A 67 14.90 0.57 -3.18
N GLY A 68 15.74 -0.46 -3.04
CA GLY A 68 16.16 -1.05 -1.77
C GLY A 68 16.81 -0.04 -0.82
N PRO A 69 17.77 0.79 -1.27
CA PRO A 69 18.38 1.83 -0.44
C PRO A 69 17.40 2.86 0.14
N ALA A 70 16.20 3.02 -0.44
CA ALA A 70 15.19 3.92 0.09
C ALA A 70 14.24 3.25 1.10
N SER A 71 14.45 1.98 1.46
CA SER A 71 13.52 1.20 2.33
C SER A 71 13.37 1.74 3.76
N THR A 72 14.43 2.37 4.28
CA THR A 72 14.44 2.94 5.63
C THR A 72 14.13 4.44 5.63
N HIS A 73 13.76 5.01 4.49
CA HIS A 73 13.37 6.40 4.40
C HIS A 73 12.05 6.64 5.18
N PRO A 74 11.87 7.74 5.92
CA PRO A 74 10.65 7.98 6.71
C PRO A 74 9.35 8.16 5.90
N HIS A 75 9.45 8.30 4.58
CA HIS A 75 8.33 8.48 3.64
C HIS A 75 7.36 9.63 4.00
N SER A 76 7.89 10.76 4.47
CA SER A 76 7.11 11.93 4.90
C SER A 76 6.83 12.95 3.78
N GLY A 77 7.27 12.68 2.55
CA GLY A 77 7.12 13.58 1.41
C GLY A 77 5.68 13.65 0.85
N ARG A 78 5.34 14.78 0.21
CA ARG A 78 4.00 15.02 -0.39
C ARG A 78 3.64 14.03 -1.49
N LEU A 79 4.62 13.44 -2.16
CA LEU A 79 4.43 12.46 -3.24
C LEU A 79 4.78 11.03 -2.82
N ASP A 80 5.20 10.82 -1.57
CA ASP A 80 5.63 9.50 -1.10
C ASP A 80 4.45 8.51 -1.01
N TRP A 81 3.21 9.00 -1.02
CA TRP A 81 2.02 8.17 -1.16
C TRP A 81 1.96 7.41 -2.49
N LEU A 82 2.70 7.86 -3.52
CA LEU A 82 2.78 7.20 -4.82
C LEU A 82 3.77 6.01 -4.83
N VAL A 83 4.58 5.87 -3.78
CA VAL A 83 5.57 4.78 -3.65
C VAL A 83 4.89 3.40 -3.64
N PRO A 84 3.90 3.12 -2.75
CA PRO A 84 3.24 1.82 -2.77
C PRO A 84 2.55 1.45 -4.11
N PRO A 85 1.73 2.31 -4.76
CA PRO A 85 1.05 1.91 -5.99
C PRO A 85 2.02 1.67 -7.15
N ILE A 86 3.09 2.46 -7.30
CA ILE A 86 4.11 2.19 -8.32
C ILE A 86 4.82 0.87 -8.03
N MET A 87 5.21 0.62 -6.77
CA MET A 87 5.87 -0.63 -6.38
C MET A 87 5.00 -1.85 -6.70
N ARG A 88 3.69 -1.76 -6.47
CA ARG A 88 2.73 -2.82 -6.82
C ARG A 88 2.56 -3.00 -8.32
N ALA A 89 2.55 -1.92 -9.09
CA ALA A 89 2.50 -1.99 -10.55
C ALA A 89 3.74 -2.72 -11.12
N ILE A 90 4.93 -2.42 -10.58
CA ILE A 90 6.17 -3.10 -10.94
C ILE A 90 6.09 -4.59 -10.59
N GLU A 91 5.71 -4.90 -9.36
CA GLU A 91 5.65 -6.27 -8.87
C GLU A 91 4.66 -7.13 -9.65
N TYR A 92 3.42 -6.67 -9.80
CA TYR A 92 2.38 -7.43 -10.50
C TYR A 92 2.64 -7.49 -12.00
N GLY A 93 3.09 -6.39 -12.60
CA GLY A 93 3.43 -6.34 -14.01
C GLY A 93 4.53 -7.35 -14.33
N TYR A 94 5.63 -7.33 -13.58
CA TYR A 94 6.72 -8.26 -13.75
C TYR A 94 6.29 -9.72 -13.59
N LEU A 95 5.63 -10.06 -12.47
CA LEU A 95 5.23 -11.44 -12.18
C LEU A 95 4.22 -11.97 -13.20
N ALA A 96 3.23 -11.16 -13.59
CA ALA A 96 2.23 -11.55 -14.58
C ALA A 96 2.89 -11.80 -15.94
N THR A 97 3.75 -10.89 -16.41
CA THR A 97 4.44 -11.07 -17.70
C THR A 97 5.31 -12.32 -17.69
N LEU A 98 6.07 -12.57 -16.63
CA LEU A 98 6.91 -13.75 -16.51
C LEU A 98 6.08 -15.04 -16.51
N CYS A 99 4.97 -15.06 -15.75
CA CYS A 99 4.08 -16.21 -15.71
C CYS A 99 3.46 -16.51 -17.08
N PHE A 100 3.01 -15.50 -17.81
CA PHE A 100 2.44 -15.68 -19.16
C PHE A 100 3.49 -16.08 -20.21
N ALA A 101 4.75 -15.69 -20.03
CA ALA A 101 5.83 -16.02 -20.96
C ALA A 101 6.43 -17.43 -20.75
N HIS A 102 6.31 -18.01 -19.55
CA HIS A 102 6.99 -19.26 -19.17
C HIS A 102 6.01 -20.37 -18.71
N ASP A 103 4.96 -20.60 -19.49
CA ASP A 103 4.05 -21.76 -19.36
C ASP A 103 3.31 -21.91 -18.02
N VAL A 104 3.17 -20.82 -17.24
CA VAL A 104 2.32 -20.84 -16.05
C VAL A 104 0.86 -20.77 -16.48
N SER A 105 0.03 -21.68 -15.97
CA SER A 105 -1.38 -21.71 -16.35
C SER A 105 -2.10 -20.40 -15.97
N LYS A 106 -2.95 -19.88 -16.87
CA LYS A 106 -3.65 -18.60 -16.63
C LYS A 106 -4.41 -18.56 -15.30
N PRO A 107 -5.16 -19.61 -14.89
CA PRO A 107 -5.84 -19.61 -13.59
C PRO A 107 -4.87 -19.48 -12.42
N LEU A 108 -3.72 -20.16 -12.49
CA LEU A 108 -2.69 -20.07 -11.44
C LEU A 108 -2.08 -18.67 -11.38
N THR A 109 -1.78 -18.06 -12.53
CA THR A 109 -1.29 -16.67 -12.60
C THR A 109 -2.28 -15.70 -11.96
N TYR A 110 -3.56 -15.79 -12.31
CA TYR A 110 -4.59 -14.94 -11.70
C TYR A 110 -4.77 -15.20 -10.22
N ALA A 111 -4.75 -16.45 -9.77
CA ALA A 111 -4.83 -16.81 -8.36
C ALA A 111 -3.63 -16.23 -7.58
N PHE A 112 -2.42 -16.37 -8.12
CA PHE A 112 -1.20 -15.86 -7.50
C PHE A 112 -1.22 -14.33 -7.37
N ILE A 113 -1.52 -13.61 -8.44
CA ILE A 113 -1.67 -12.15 -8.40
C ILE A 113 -2.82 -11.75 -7.47
N GLY A 114 -3.92 -12.50 -7.45
CA GLY A 114 -5.05 -12.30 -6.55
C GLY A 114 -4.68 -12.44 -5.08
N ILE A 115 -3.84 -13.43 -4.72
CA ILE A 115 -3.31 -13.62 -3.37
C ILE A 115 -2.47 -12.41 -2.94
N LEU A 116 -1.58 -11.93 -3.82
CA LEU A 116 -0.78 -10.74 -3.53
C LEU A 116 -1.69 -9.50 -3.40
N ALA A 117 -2.62 -9.30 -4.32
CA ALA A 117 -3.57 -8.20 -4.26
C ALA A 117 -4.40 -8.22 -2.98
N TYR A 118 -4.86 -9.40 -2.56
CA TYR A 118 -5.57 -9.60 -1.31
C TYR A 118 -4.72 -9.22 -0.10
N HIS A 119 -3.47 -9.69 -0.02
CA HIS A 119 -2.56 -9.33 1.08
C HIS A 119 -2.36 -7.82 1.22
N HIS A 120 -2.13 -7.12 0.10
CA HIS A 120 -1.96 -5.68 0.12
C HIS A 120 -3.25 -4.94 0.47
N TYR A 121 -4.38 -5.40 -0.04
CA TYR A 121 -5.70 -4.85 0.30
C TYR A 121 -6.02 -5.01 1.79
N ASP A 122 -5.83 -6.21 2.32
CA ASP A 122 -6.04 -6.54 3.73
C ASP A 122 -5.13 -5.71 4.64
N THR A 123 -3.86 -5.54 4.27
CA THR A 123 -2.92 -4.65 4.97
C THR A 123 -3.45 -3.20 5.03
N VAL A 124 -3.96 -2.66 3.92
CA VAL A 124 -4.56 -1.31 3.88
C VAL A 124 -5.80 -1.19 4.77
N TYR A 125 -6.64 -2.22 4.82
CA TYR A 125 -7.84 -2.20 5.66
C TYR A 125 -7.52 -2.31 7.14
N ARG A 126 -6.57 -3.17 7.51
CA ARG A 126 -6.13 -3.31 8.90
C ARG A 126 -5.52 -2.03 9.43
N THR A 127 -4.60 -1.41 8.69
CA THR A 127 -3.97 -0.15 9.12
C THR A 127 -4.98 1.00 9.26
N ARG A 128 -6.05 1.03 8.44
CA ARG A 128 -7.17 1.97 8.60
C ARG A 128 -7.92 1.76 9.92
N GLN A 129 -8.07 0.51 10.36
CA GLN A 129 -8.65 0.15 11.65
C GLN A 129 -7.65 0.17 12.81
N ARG A 130 -6.43 0.69 12.60
CA ARG A 130 -5.33 0.73 13.58
C ARG A 130 -4.86 -0.68 14.02
N LEU A 131 -5.16 -1.70 13.22
CA LEU A 131 -4.59 -3.03 13.34
C LEU A 131 -3.33 -3.09 12.49
N TRP A 132 -2.20 -3.33 13.14
CA TRP A 132 -0.91 -3.41 12.46
C TRP A 132 -0.56 -4.88 12.26
N PRO A 133 -0.27 -5.32 11.02
CA PRO A 133 0.12 -6.70 10.78
C PRO A 133 1.41 -7.01 11.55
N ALA A 134 1.49 -8.23 12.09
CA ALA A 134 2.65 -8.63 12.86
C ALA A 134 3.89 -8.67 11.96
N LYS A 135 5.03 -8.13 12.45
CA LYS A 135 6.28 -8.01 11.66
C LYS A 135 6.79 -9.34 11.08
N TRP A 136 6.47 -10.47 11.72
CA TRP A 136 6.87 -11.79 11.23
C TRP A 136 6.15 -12.16 9.92
N VAL A 137 4.94 -11.65 9.69
CA VAL A 137 4.13 -11.92 8.49
C VAL A 137 4.79 -11.30 7.27
N PHE A 138 5.26 -10.06 7.38
CA PHE A 138 6.03 -9.40 6.31
C PHE A 138 7.33 -10.15 5.99
N ARG A 139 8.01 -10.67 7.02
CA ARG A 139 9.23 -11.47 6.82
C ARG A 139 8.96 -12.83 6.17
N ALA A 140 7.90 -13.51 6.60
CA ALA A 140 7.46 -14.78 6.02
C ALA A 140 6.87 -14.60 4.60
N GLY A 141 6.25 -13.44 4.33
CA GLY A 141 5.73 -13.07 3.02
C GLY A 141 6.81 -12.78 1.98
N LEU A 142 8.10 -12.85 2.36
CA LEU A 142 9.31 -12.64 1.55
C LEU A 142 9.51 -11.21 1.04
N GLY A 143 8.52 -10.33 1.23
CA GLY A 143 8.45 -9.01 0.62
C GLY A 143 8.43 -9.06 -0.90
N TRP A 144 8.38 -7.88 -1.53
CA TRP A 144 8.40 -7.78 -2.98
C TRP A 144 9.73 -8.28 -3.57
N ASP A 145 10.87 -7.93 -2.95
CA ASP A 145 12.19 -8.32 -3.47
C ASP A 145 12.41 -9.82 -3.47
N GLY A 146 12.04 -10.52 -2.38
CA GLY A 146 12.15 -11.96 -2.32
C GLY A 146 11.31 -12.66 -3.38
N ARG A 147 10.06 -12.24 -3.56
CA ARG A 147 9.14 -12.82 -4.56
C ARG A 147 9.63 -12.61 -5.98
N LEU A 148 10.11 -11.40 -6.31
CA LEU A 148 10.64 -11.10 -7.64
C LEU A 148 11.95 -11.85 -7.92
N LEU A 149 12.88 -11.93 -6.95
CA LEU A 149 14.14 -12.65 -7.11
C LEU A 149 13.93 -14.16 -7.25
N ILE A 150 13.03 -14.75 -6.46
CA ILE A 150 12.70 -16.18 -6.58
C ILE A 150 12.11 -16.48 -7.95
N ALA A 151 11.19 -15.63 -8.44
CA ALA A 151 10.62 -15.78 -9.77
C ALA A 151 11.70 -15.69 -10.86
N ALA A 152 12.60 -14.70 -10.78
CA ALA A 152 13.72 -14.55 -11.73
C ALA A 152 14.63 -15.79 -11.75
N VAL A 153 15.04 -16.29 -10.57
CA VAL A 153 15.89 -17.49 -10.47
C VAL A 153 15.15 -18.73 -10.97
N ALA A 154 13.87 -18.88 -10.66
CA ALA A 154 13.06 -20.01 -11.14
C ALA A 154 12.93 -20.01 -12.67
N THR A 155 12.85 -18.82 -13.28
CA THR A 155 12.89 -18.67 -14.74
C THR A 155 14.24 -19.09 -15.32
N LEU A 156 15.36 -18.64 -14.73
CA LEU A 156 16.72 -19.05 -15.17
C LEU A 156 16.92 -20.56 -15.13
N VAL A 157 16.34 -21.22 -14.12
CA VAL A 157 16.44 -22.69 -13.96
C VAL A 157 15.39 -23.43 -14.81
N GLY A 158 14.40 -22.73 -15.36
CA GLY A 158 13.34 -23.32 -16.18
C GLY A 158 12.24 -24.06 -15.39
N VAL A 159 12.05 -23.72 -14.11
CA VAL A 159 11.07 -24.37 -13.21
C VAL A 159 10.00 -23.40 -12.69
N LEU A 160 9.82 -22.26 -13.35
CA LEU A 160 8.90 -21.20 -12.92
C LEU A 160 7.48 -21.70 -12.60
N PRO A 161 6.80 -22.54 -13.41
CA PRO A 161 5.44 -22.98 -13.10
C PRO A 161 5.32 -23.71 -11.75
N ILE A 162 6.29 -24.56 -11.43
CA ILE A 162 6.32 -25.29 -10.16
C ILE A 162 6.53 -24.32 -9.00
N VAL A 163 7.49 -23.40 -9.15
CA VAL A 163 7.81 -22.42 -8.11
C VAL A 163 6.63 -21.47 -7.84
N ILE A 164 5.96 -20.98 -8.89
CA ILE A 164 4.76 -20.14 -8.74
C ILE A 164 3.62 -20.92 -8.08
N ALA A 165 3.41 -22.20 -8.42
CA ALA A 165 2.42 -23.03 -7.74
C ALA A 165 2.70 -23.18 -6.24
N VAL A 166 3.95 -23.47 -5.88
CA VAL A 166 4.38 -23.59 -4.47
C VAL A 166 4.24 -22.25 -3.75
N LEU A 167 4.68 -21.14 -4.36
CA LEU A 167 4.55 -19.80 -3.79
C LEU A 167 3.08 -19.41 -3.60
N ALA A 168 2.21 -19.72 -4.55
CA ALA A 168 0.79 -19.43 -4.45
C ALA A 168 0.16 -20.18 -3.27
N VAL A 169 0.46 -21.47 -3.09
CA VAL A 169 -0.03 -22.24 -1.93
C VAL A 169 0.54 -21.68 -0.63
N TYR A 170 1.85 -21.45 -0.59
CA TYR A 170 2.54 -20.95 0.61
C TYR A 170 2.01 -19.59 1.06
N LEU A 171 2.01 -18.60 0.16
CA LEU A 171 1.56 -17.24 0.45
C LEU A 171 0.05 -17.17 0.66
N GLY A 172 -0.72 -17.95 -0.10
CA GLY A 172 -2.17 -18.04 0.07
C GLY A 172 -2.56 -18.55 1.45
N LEU A 173 -1.90 -19.61 1.94
CA LEU A 173 -2.11 -20.11 3.30
C LEU A 173 -1.61 -19.12 4.35
N LEU A 174 -0.41 -18.55 4.18
CA LEU A 174 0.18 -17.59 5.11
C LEU A 174 -0.75 -16.39 5.32
N PHE A 175 -1.13 -15.72 4.24
CA PHE A 175 -1.96 -14.51 4.30
C PHE A 175 -3.41 -14.83 4.64
N GLY A 176 -3.95 -15.95 4.14
CA GLY A 176 -5.32 -16.38 4.45
C GLY A 176 -5.50 -16.72 5.93
N ILE A 177 -4.60 -17.53 6.51
CA ILE A 177 -4.67 -17.92 7.92
C ILE A 177 -4.51 -16.69 8.81
N GLU A 178 -3.55 -15.83 8.52
CA GLU A 178 -3.27 -14.65 9.34
C GLU A 178 -4.41 -13.61 9.26
N SER A 179 -5.06 -13.50 8.11
CA SER A 179 -6.31 -12.77 7.93
C SER A 179 -7.45 -13.32 8.75
N VAL A 180 -7.79 -14.60 8.59
CA VAL A 180 -8.86 -15.22 9.38
C VAL A 180 -8.58 -15.09 10.87
N TYR A 181 -7.35 -15.36 11.32
CA TYR A 181 -6.96 -15.24 12.72
C TYR A 181 -7.17 -13.83 13.28
N THR A 182 -6.75 -12.81 12.52
CA THR A 182 -6.86 -11.42 12.96
C THR A 182 -8.31 -10.98 13.01
N TRP A 183 -9.07 -11.20 11.94
CA TRP A 183 -10.45 -10.73 11.84
C TRP A 183 -11.42 -11.47 12.76
N THR A 184 -11.16 -12.74 13.08
CA THR A 184 -11.99 -13.48 14.04
C THR A 184 -11.73 -13.12 15.49
N ARG A 185 -10.51 -12.68 15.82
CA ARG A 185 -10.12 -12.28 17.19
C ARG A 185 -10.35 -10.81 17.47
N THR A 186 -10.31 -9.98 16.44
CA THR A 186 -10.63 -8.57 16.57
C THR A 186 -12.15 -8.45 16.56
N GLY A 187 -12.77 -8.50 17.74
CA GLY A 187 -14.22 -8.36 17.86
C GLY A 187 -14.68 -7.10 17.13
N THR A 188 -15.86 -7.16 16.49
CA THR A 188 -16.46 -6.06 15.73
C THR A 188 -16.54 -4.81 16.61
N GLY A 189 -15.49 -3.99 16.62
CA GLY A 189 -15.53 -2.69 17.24
C GLY A 189 -16.66 -1.94 16.57
N LYS A 190 -17.49 -1.23 17.34
CA LYS A 190 -18.52 -0.34 16.80
C LYS A 190 -17.85 0.53 15.75
N GLY A 191 -18.00 0.17 14.48
CA GLY A 191 -17.51 0.97 13.38
C GLY A 191 -18.14 2.34 13.57
N VAL A 192 -17.33 3.39 13.49
CA VAL A 192 -17.91 4.71 13.27
C VAL A 192 -18.54 4.62 11.89
N MET A 193 -19.84 4.34 11.87
CA MET A 193 -20.66 4.51 10.69
C MET A 193 -20.62 6.01 10.43
N VAL A 194 -19.87 6.42 9.41
CA VAL A 194 -20.02 7.76 8.86
C VAL A 194 -21.37 7.74 8.19
N ASP A 195 -22.34 8.33 8.86
CA ASP A 195 -23.68 8.53 8.33
C ASP A 195 -23.59 9.53 7.18
N LEU A 196 -23.55 9.01 5.95
CA LEU A 196 -23.48 9.81 4.73
C LEU A 196 -24.80 10.55 4.46
N GLU A 197 -25.87 10.26 5.20
CA GLU A 197 -27.14 11.01 5.10
C GLU A 197 -27.12 12.29 5.94
N ASN A 198 -26.16 12.47 6.85
CA ASN A 198 -26.16 13.57 7.82
C ASN A 198 -25.06 14.63 7.59
N GLU A 199 -24.54 14.77 6.37
CA GLU A 199 -23.70 15.93 5.98
C GLU A 199 -24.53 17.20 5.70
N GLY A 200 -25.87 17.14 5.84
CA GLY A 200 -26.77 18.24 5.51
C GLY A 200 -27.11 19.24 6.62
N ASP A 201 -26.99 18.88 7.92
CA ASP A 201 -27.72 19.63 8.96
C ASP A 201 -26.83 20.29 10.05
N THR A 202 -25.53 19.99 10.12
CA THR A 202 -24.67 20.56 11.17
C THR A 202 -24.19 22.00 10.92
N THR A 203 -24.41 22.55 9.72
CA THR A 203 -24.00 23.93 9.39
C THR A 203 -25.13 24.97 9.51
N GLY A 204 -26.39 24.55 9.70
CA GLY A 204 -27.54 25.47 9.78
C GLY A 204 -27.95 25.87 11.21
N GLY A 205 -27.82 24.98 12.18
CA GLY A 205 -28.32 25.21 13.55
C GLY A 205 -27.53 26.24 14.35
N THR A 206 -26.20 26.23 14.22
CA THR A 206 -25.32 27.11 15.01
C THR A 206 -25.45 28.58 14.57
N SER A 207 -25.63 28.85 13.28
CA SER A 207 -25.79 30.21 12.76
C SER A 207 -27.16 30.82 13.07
N ALA A 208 -28.23 30.01 13.07
CA ALA A 208 -29.57 30.49 13.40
C ALA A 208 -29.70 30.85 14.89
N GLN A 209 -29.13 30.02 15.79
CA GLN A 209 -29.12 30.30 17.23
C GLN A 209 -28.26 31.52 17.58
N GLN A 210 -27.12 31.71 16.91
CA GLN A 210 -26.28 32.89 17.09
C GLN A 210 -26.96 34.17 16.59
N GLN A 211 -27.70 34.10 15.47
CA GLN A 211 -28.45 35.24 14.94
C GLN A 211 -29.66 35.61 15.82
N GLU A 212 -30.35 34.63 16.42
CA GLU A 212 -31.42 34.89 17.38
C GLU A 212 -30.91 35.50 18.68
N GLU A 213 -29.76 35.04 19.21
CA GLU A 213 -29.14 35.64 20.40
C GLU A 213 -28.63 37.07 20.12
N GLU A 214 -28.04 37.32 18.95
CA GLU A 214 -27.55 38.64 18.56
C GLU A 214 -28.71 39.64 18.34
N ALA A 215 -29.79 39.20 17.70
CA ALA A 215 -31.00 40.03 17.53
C ALA A 215 -31.72 40.30 18.86
N ALA A 216 -31.73 39.33 19.79
CA ALA A 216 -32.31 39.53 21.12
C ALA A 216 -31.47 40.49 21.98
N ALA A 217 -30.14 40.47 21.84
CA ALA A 217 -29.24 41.40 22.52
C ALA A 217 -29.41 42.85 22.01
N GLU A 218 -29.54 43.03 20.69
CA GLU A 218 -29.72 44.36 20.08
C GLU A 218 -31.08 44.98 20.47
N GLN A 219 -32.15 44.16 20.55
CA GLN A 219 -33.45 44.61 21.05
C GLN A 219 -33.44 44.97 22.54
N ALA A 220 -32.63 44.29 23.36
CA ALA A 220 -32.47 44.62 24.77
C ALA A 220 -31.71 45.93 24.97
N GLU A 221 -30.64 46.19 24.20
CA GLU A 221 -29.92 47.47 24.23
C GLU A 221 -30.77 48.64 23.75
N ALA A 222 -31.55 48.47 22.67
CA ALA A 222 -32.45 49.51 22.17
C ALA A 222 -33.50 49.91 23.21
N LYS A 223 -34.04 48.92 23.95
CA LYS A 223 -35.04 49.16 24.99
C LYS A 223 -34.46 49.83 26.24
N GLN A 224 -33.21 49.52 26.59
CA GLN A 224 -32.49 50.20 27.69
C GLN A 224 -32.10 51.63 27.33
N ALA A 225 -31.74 51.91 26.07
CA ALA A 225 -31.47 53.26 25.59
C ALA A 225 -32.73 54.14 25.57
N GLU A 226 -33.90 53.58 25.28
CA GLU A 226 -35.18 54.31 25.31
C GLU A 226 -35.64 54.63 26.75
N GLU A 227 -35.39 53.75 27.72
CA GLU A 227 -35.67 54.01 29.15
C GLU A 227 -34.72 55.04 29.78
N ALA A 228 -33.49 55.18 29.28
CA ALA A 228 -32.51 56.14 29.81
C ALA A 228 -32.73 57.60 29.33
N VAL A 229 -33.57 57.80 28.33
CA VAL A 229 -33.87 59.12 27.73
C VAL A 229 -35.17 59.73 28.26
N ARG A 230 -35.91 59.01 29.12
CA ARG A 230 -37.18 59.45 29.72
C ARG A 230 -37.02 59.89 31.17
#